data_AF-A0A439CUJ0-F1
#
_entry.id   AF-A0A439CUJ0-F1
#
_cell.length_a   1.000
_cell.length_b   1.000
_cell.length_c   1.000
_cell.angle_alpha   90.00
_cell.angle_beta   90.00
_cell.angle_gamma   90.00
#
_symmetry.space_group_name_H-M   'P 1'
#
loop_
_entity.id
_entity.type
_entity.pdbx_description
1 polymer ?
#
loop_
_entity_poly.entity_id
_entity_poly.type
_entity_poly.pdbx_seq_one_letter_code
_entity_poly.pdbx_strand_id
1 'polypeptide(L)'
;MLQILYQNPFYSGALALFLALALLAVTRFSNSFTKNTSKHVPKKLHLDQEIEPLWGFDFRKTDPINYQPYKTQGHVTMGIQKRARSDWIRIDRGYLARIQERLPLIQNKPEFTIGTGEKVNPAIQELYEEIMVRYLPARYPTMFQARGDAVENLATGTTYPLATTGLTHAQMLVYMGENVEVSL
;
A
#
# COMPACT_ATOMS: atom_id res chain seq x y z
N MET A 1 -41.91 49.63 20.94
CA MET A 1 -42.90 48.69 20.41
C MET A 1 -42.54 47.27 20.85
N LEU A 2 -42.34 47.11 22.16
CA LEU A 2 -42.20 45.84 22.86
C LEU A 2 -43.53 45.58 23.55
N GLN A 3 -43.89 44.32 23.67
CA GLN A 3 -45.12 43.78 24.28
C GLN A 3 -46.36 43.93 23.42
N ILE A 4 -46.70 42.85 22.71
CA ILE A 4 -47.94 42.05 22.88
C ILE A 4 -47.87 40.99 21.79
N LEU A 5 -47.46 39.78 22.16
CA LEU A 5 -47.87 38.49 21.57
C LEU A 5 -47.31 37.31 22.42
N TYR A 6 -47.10 37.53 23.72
CA TYR A 6 -46.90 36.49 24.72
C TYR A 6 -48.26 36.18 25.37
N GLN A 7 -49.20 35.68 24.58
CA GLN A 7 -50.44 35.10 25.09
C GLN A 7 -50.91 34.06 24.08
N ASN A 8 -50.32 32.87 24.16
CA ASN A 8 -50.98 31.62 23.77
C ASN A 8 -50.26 30.48 24.52
N PRO A 9 -50.77 30.04 25.69
CA PRO A 9 -50.13 28.99 26.50
C PRO A 9 -50.04 27.64 25.79
N PHE A 10 -50.74 27.48 24.65
CA PHE A 10 -50.72 26.25 23.85
C PHE A 10 -49.40 26.00 23.09
N TYR A 11 -48.72 27.04 22.59
CA TYR A 11 -47.51 26.84 21.77
C TYR A 11 -46.25 26.55 22.58
N SER A 12 -46.17 27.07 23.82
CA SER A 12 -45.05 26.77 24.73
C SER A 12 -45.05 25.30 25.16
N GLY A 13 -46.24 24.73 25.44
CA GLY A 13 -46.39 23.30 25.73
C GLY A 13 -46.04 22.41 24.56
N ALA A 14 -46.48 22.77 23.34
CA ALA A 14 -46.20 22.00 22.14
C ALA A 14 -44.70 21.97 21.76
N LEU A 15 -44.00 23.11 21.90
CA LEU A 15 -42.55 23.19 21.64
C LEU A 15 -41.75 22.38 22.68
N ALA A 16 -42.13 22.45 23.96
CA ALA A 16 -41.51 21.66 25.02
C ALA A 16 -41.73 20.15 24.80
N LEU A 17 -42.91 19.74 24.34
CA LEU A 17 -43.21 18.35 24.01
C LEU A 17 -42.40 17.85 22.80
N PHE A 18 -42.23 18.68 21.76
CA PHE A 18 -41.39 18.35 20.61
C PHE A 18 -39.91 18.23 20.96
N LEU A 19 -39.37 19.14 21.78
CA LEU A 19 -37.99 19.04 22.28
C LEU A 19 -37.80 17.81 23.18
N ALA A 20 -38.77 17.49 24.04
CA ALA A 20 -38.73 16.31 24.88
C ALA A 20 -38.81 15.00 24.06
N LEU A 21 -39.65 14.95 23.03
CA LEU A 21 -39.73 13.81 22.11
C LEU A 21 -38.47 13.67 21.25
N ALA A 22 -37.85 14.77 20.82
CA ALA A 22 -36.58 14.74 20.11
C ALA A 22 -35.43 14.22 20.99
N LEU A 23 -35.35 14.66 22.25
CA LEU A 23 -34.36 14.16 23.21
C LEU A 23 -34.59 12.68 23.58
N LEU A 24 -35.85 12.25 23.70
CA LEU A 24 -36.20 10.84 23.88
C LEU A 24 -35.88 9.99 22.64
N ALA A 25 -36.03 10.52 21.43
CA ALA A 25 -35.68 9.82 20.19
C ALA A 25 -34.16 9.68 20.04
N VAL A 26 -33.38 10.71 20.35
CA VAL A 26 -31.90 10.66 20.32
C VAL A 26 -31.35 9.69 21.36
N THR A 27 -31.90 9.68 22.58
CA THR A 27 -31.48 8.72 23.62
C THR A 27 -31.91 7.28 23.33
N ARG A 28 -33.04 7.07 22.65
CA ARG A 28 -33.48 5.73 22.20
C ARG A 28 -32.70 5.24 20.98
N PHE A 29 -32.28 6.13 20.08
CA PHE A 29 -31.54 5.76 18.86
C PHE A 29 -30.04 5.53 19.12
N SER A 30 -29.47 6.20 20.13
CA SER A 30 -28.07 6.00 20.51
C SER A 30 -27.75 4.63 21.16
N ASN A 31 -28.77 3.83 21.50
CA ASN A 31 -28.59 2.60 22.28
C ASN A 31 -28.83 1.29 21.51
N SER A 32 -28.91 1.30 20.17
CA SER A 32 -29.16 0.06 19.40
C SER A 32 -27.95 -0.54 18.67
N PHE A 33 -26.75 0.02 18.77
CA PHE A 33 -25.55 -0.58 18.15
C PHE A 33 -24.55 -1.13 19.17
N THR A 34 -25.01 -1.99 20.09
CA THR A 34 -24.09 -2.81 20.90
C THR A 34 -24.68 -4.19 21.16
N LYS A 35 -24.63 -5.08 20.16
CA LYS A 35 -24.73 -6.53 20.41
C LYS A 35 -23.74 -7.33 19.55
N ASN A 36 -22.70 -7.77 20.25
CA ASN A 36 -22.00 -9.04 20.11
C ASN A 36 -21.25 -9.31 18.80
N THR A 37 -20.03 -8.75 18.70
CA THR A 37 -18.94 -9.47 18.05
C THR A 37 -18.57 -10.66 18.93
N SER A 38 -19.09 -11.83 18.55
CA SER A 38 -18.62 -13.12 19.03
C SER A 38 -17.09 -13.13 18.99
N LYS A 39 -16.47 -13.47 20.13
CA LYS A 39 -15.03 -13.72 20.25
C LYS A 39 -14.66 -14.93 19.40
N HIS A 40 -14.49 -14.71 18.10
CA HIS A 40 -13.57 -15.53 17.33
C HIS A 40 -12.23 -14.83 17.44
N VAL A 41 -11.43 -15.19 18.45
CA VAL A 41 -10.01 -14.82 18.48
C VAL A 41 -9.41 -15.51 17.25
N PRO A 42 -9.03 -14.79 16.18
CA PRO A 42 -8.30 -15.43 15.11
C PRO A 42 -7.02 -15.97 15.74
N LYS A 43 -6.88 -17.30 15.71
CA LYS A 43 -5.66 -18.03 16.06
C LYS A 43 -4.51 -17.31 15.38
N LYS A 44 -3.68 -16.59 16.16
CA LYS A 44 -2.45 -15.88 15.79
C LYS A 44 -2.20 -15.92 14.28
N LEU A 45 -2.74 -14.95 13.53
CA LEU A 45 -2.20 -14.65 12.22
C LEU A 45 -0.74 -14.27 12.53
N HIS A 46 0.22 -15.09 12.11
CA HIS A 46 1.65 -14.79 12.27
C HIS A 46 1.89 -13.43 11.62
N LEU A 47 1.92 -12.37 12.43
CA LEU A 47 1.93 -10.99 11.97
C LEU A 47 3.31 -10.59 11.43
N ASP A 48 4.36 -11.36 11.73
CA ASP A 48 5.72 -10.93 11.48
C ASP A 48 6.53 -12.08 10.86
N GLN A 49 6.37 -12.33 9.56
CA GLN A 49 7.56 -12.75 8.82
C GLN A 49 8.37 -11.48 8.59
N GLU A 50 9.21 -11.19 9.59
CA GLU A 50 10.23 -10.15 9.52
C GLU A 50 11.06 -10.38 8.25
N ILE A 51 11.33 -9.30 7.53
CA ILE A 51 12.17 -9.37 6.34
C ILE A 51 13.57 -9.68 6.81
N GLU A 52 14.11 -10.84 6.45
CA GLU A 52 15.48 -11.19 6.78
C GLU A 52 16.42 -10.31 5.95
N PRO A 53 17.28 -9.48 6.54
CA PRO A 53 18.24 -8.66 5.77
C PRO A 53 19.34 -9.51 5.15
N LEU A 54 19.72 -9.22 3.90
CA LEU A 54 20.91 -9.79 3.27
C LEU A 54 22.13 -8.90 3.50
N TRP A 55 22.79 -9.09 4.65
CA TRP A 55 24.04 -8.41 4.97
C TRP A 55 25.16 -8.82 4.01
N GLY A 56 25.89 -7.84 3.48
CA GLY A 56 27.00 -8.10 2.55
C GLY A 56 26.57 -8.61 1.18
N PHE A 57 25.30 -8.46 0.81
CA PHE A 57 24.80 -8.87 -0.50
C PHE A 57 25.49 -8.13 -1.64
N ASP A 58 26.01 -8.90 -2.59
CA ASP A 58 26.58 -8.43 -3.85
C ASP A 58 25.79 -9.01 -5.02
N PHE A 59 24.89 -8.21 -5.59
CA PHE A 59 24.04 -8.64 -6.70
C PHE A 59 24.86 -9.10 -7.91
N ARG A 60 26.07 -8.57 -8.10
CA ARG A 60 26.94 -8.86 -9.26
C ARG A 60 27.45 -10.30 -9.25
N LYS A 61 27.49 -10.92 -8.07
CA LYS A 61 27.90 -12.33 -7.87
C LYS A 61 26.71 -13.29 -7.80
N THR A 62 25.48 -12.77 -7.85
CA THR A 62 24.27 -13.59 -7.77
C THR A 62 23.83 -14.00 -9.16
N ASP A 63 23.70 -15.31 -9.38
CA ASP A 63 23.26 -15.84 -10.66
C ASP A 63 21.76 -15.60 -10.90
N PRO A 64 21.35 -15.30 -12.15
CA PRO A 64 19.94 -15.16 -12.49
C PRO A 64 19.14 -16.46 -12.31
N ILE A 65 17.83 -16.31 -12.09
CA ILE A 65 16.93 -17.46 -12.02
C ILE A 65 16.96 -18.21 -13.35
N ASN A 66 17.31 -19.50 -13.28
CA ASN A 66 17.26 -20.36 -14.45
C ASN A 66 15.80 -20.61 -14.85
N TYR A 67 15.39 -20.10 -16.02
CA TYR A 67 14.07 -20.36 -16.55
C TYR A 67 13.94 -21.85 -16.88
N GLN A 68 13.14 -22.56 -16.08
CA GLN A 68 12.87 -23.96 -16.32
C GLN A 68 11.75 -24.08 -17.36
N PRO A 69 11.97 -24.80 -18.47
CA PRO A 69 10.89 -25.09 -19.40
C PRO A 69 9.74 -25.79 -18.69
N TYR A 70 8.51 -25.38 -19.01
CA TYR A 70 7.33 -26.11 -18.56
C TYR A 70 7.41 -27.55 -19.06
N LYS A 71 7.39 -28.51 -18.15
CA LYS A 71 7.27 -29.92 -18.51
C LYS A 71 5.83 -30.16 -18.96
N THR A 72 5.65 -30.59 -20.21
CA THR A 72 4.35 -30.96 -20.77
C THR A 72 3.86 -32.26 -20.15
N GLN A 73 3.22 -32.16 -18.99
CA GLN A 73 2.38 -33.24 -18.46
C GLN A 73 0.92 -32.93 -18.84
N GLY A 74 0.15 -33.94 -19.24
CA GLY A 74 -1.24 -33.77 -19.67
C GLY A 74 -2.18 -33.21 -18.59
N HIS A 75 -1.69 -33.09 -17.35
CA HIS A 75 -2.41 -32.53 -16.22
C HIS A 75 -1.51 -31.49 -15.52
N VAL A 76 -1.85 -30.22 -15.66
CA VAL A 76 -1.26 -29.14 -14.86
C VAL A 76 -2.13 -28.96 -13.62
N THR A 77 -1.60 -29.30 -12.44
CA THR A 77 -2.27 -28.97 -11.17
C THR A 77 -1.80 -27.60 -10.70
N MET A 78 -2.70 -26.62 -10.72
CA MET A 78 -2.43 -25.29 -10.18
C MET A 78 -2.63 -25.30 -8.66
N GLY A 79 -1.66 -24.76 -7.92
CA GLY A 79 -1.74 -24.64 -6.46
C GLY A 79 -1.14 -23.32 -5.98
N ILE A 80 -1.71 -22.74 -4.93
CA ILE A 80 -1.18 -21.54 -4.28
C ILE A 80 -0.28 -21.96 -3.13
N GLN A 81 0.96 -21.49 -3.14
CA GLN A 81 1.92 -21.72 -2.07
C GLN A 81 2.23 -20.41 -1.36
N LYS A 82 2.28 -20.44 -0.03
CA LYS A 82 2.78 -19.32 0.76
C LYS A 82 4.27 -19.15 0.49
N ARG A 83 4.69 -17.91 0.22
CA ARG A 83 6.10 -17.53 0.09
C ARG A 83 6.46 -16.60 1.25
N ALA A 84 7.68 -16.74 1.77
CA ALA A 84 8.21 -15.84 2.77
C ALA A 84 8.37 -14.44 2.17
N ARG A 85 8.22 -13.41 3.01
CA ARG A 85 8.42 -12.02 2.58
C ARG A 85 9.81 -11.82 1.98
N SER A 86 10.85 -12.36 2.61
CA SER A 86 12.24 -12.36 2.16
C SER A 86 12.49 -12.91 0.74
N ASP A 87 11.51 -13.63 0.18
CA ASP A 87 11.56 -14.23 -1.16
C ASP A 87 10.76 -13.45 -2.22
N TRP A 88 10.16 -12.30 -1.88
CA TRP A 88 9.26 -11.56 -2.78
C TRP A 88 9.97 -11.02 -4.03
N ILE A 89 11.04 -10.25 -3.83
CA ILE A 89 11.84 -9.68 -4.90
C ILE A 89 13.24 -10.22 -4.79
N ARG A 90 13.74 -10.74 -5.91
CA ARG A 90 15.10 -11.24 -6.09
C ARG A 90 15.85 -10.30 -7.02
N ILE A 91 17.08 -9.98 -6.65
CA ILE A 91 17.98 -9.16 -7.43
C ILE A 91 19.17 -10.05 -7.81
N ASP A 92 19.62 -9.97 -9.05
CA ASP A 92 20.75 -10.73 -9.56
C ASP A 92 21.69 -9.85 -10.41
N ARG A 93 22.75 -10.44 -10.97
CA ARG A 93 23.77 -9.69 -11.74
C ARG A 93 23.21 -8.96 -12.96
N GLY A 94 22.07 -9.39 -13.50
CA GLY A 94 21.38 -8.79 -14.64
C GLY A 94 20.55 -7.56 -14.28
N TYR A 95 20.41 -7.22 -13.00
CA TYR A 95 19.61 -6.10 -12.50
C TYR A 95 19.83 -4.80 -13.28
N LEU A 96 21.10 -4.37 -13.39
CA LEU A 96 21.43 -3.10 -14.06
C LEU A 96 21.09 -3.11 -15.55
N ALA A 97 21.33 -4.21 -16.25
CA ALA A 97 21.02 -4.32 -17.67
C ALA A 97 19.51 -4.17 -17.91
N ARG A 98 18.68 -4.82 -17.08
CA ARG A 98 17.22 -4.77 -17.20
C ARG A 98 16.65 -3.39 -16.87
N ILE A 99 17.20 -2.71 -15.87
CA ILE A 99 16.83 -1.31 -15.59
C ILE A 99 17.19 -0.43 -16.80
N GLN A 100 18.40 -0.56 -17.34
CA GLN A 100 18.84 0.21 -18.51
C GLN A 100 17.98 -0.02 -19.75
N GLU A 101 17.51 -1.24 -19.99
CA GLU A 101 16.60 -1.56 -21.08
C GLU A 101 15.20 -0.95 -20.89
N ARG A 102 14.74 -0.85 -19.64
CA ARG A 102 13.40 -0.34 -19.30
C ARG A 102 13.32 1.19 -19.29
N LEU A 103 14.37 1.87 -18.86
CA LEU A 103 14.38 3.34 -18.73
C LEU A 103 13.90 4.07 -20.00
N PRO A 104 14.37 3.73 -21.22
CA PRO A 104 13.88 4.36 -22.44
C PRO A 104 12.39 4.13 -22.70
N LEU A 105 11.81 3.01 -22.25
CA LEU A 105 10.38 2.74 -22.43
C LEU A 105 9.54 3.60 -21.49
N ILE A 106 9.95 3.75 -20.24
CA ILE A 106 9.28 4.62 -19.27
C ILE A 106 9.34 6.08 -19.73
N GLN A 107 10.49 6.51 -20.25
CA GLN A 107 10.69 7.89 -20.70
C GLN A 107 9.99 8.22 -22.01
N ASN A 108 10.10 7.34 -23.01
CA ASN A 108 9.62 7.64 -24.37
C ASN A 108 8.19 7.15 -24.64
N LYS A 109 7.67 6.24 -23.81
CA LYS A 109 6.34 5.61 -23.98
C LYS A 109 5.58 5.51 -22.65
N PRO A 110 5.44 6.60 -21.87
CA PRO A 110 4.73 6.59 -20.59
C PRO A 110 3.27 6.12 -20.71
N GLU A 111 2.61 6.38 -21.83
CA GLU A 111 1.22 5.98 -22.11
C GLU A 111 1.01 4.47 -22.15
N PHE A 112 2.08 3.69 -22.43
CA PHE A 112 2.05 2.23 -22.45
C PHE A 112 2.67 1.60 -21.19
N THR A 113 3.38 2.38 -20.39
CA THR A 113 4.16 1.87 -19.25
C THR A 113 3.62 2.32 -17.90
N ILE A 114 2.90 3.45 -17.83
CA ILE A 114 2.41 4.05 -16.59
C ILE A 114 0.88 4.20 -16.66
N GLY A 115 0.16 3.34 -15.94
CA GLY A 115 -1.30 3.39 -15.82
C GLY A 115 -1.73 3.87 -14.43
N THR A 116 -2.49 4.96 -14.37
CA THR A 116 -3.06 5.47 -13.11
C THR A 116 -4.58 5.64 -13.23
N GLY A 117 -5.26 5.78 -12.10
CA GLY A 117 -6.71 5.98 -12.07
C GLY A 117 -7.24 6.03 -10.64
N GLU A 118 -8.31 6.77 -10.41
CA GLU A 118 -8.82 7.05 -9.05
C GLU A 118 -9.03 5.78 -8.20
N LYS A 119 -9.48 4.69 -8.81
CA LYS A 119 -9.70 3.40 -8.13
C LYS A 119 -8.41 2.65 -7.80
N VAL A 120 -7.36 2.81 -8.62
CA VAL A 120 -6.08 2.09 -8.47
C VAL A 120 -5.04 2.90 -7.70
N ASN A 121 -5.20 4.22 -7.64
CA ASN A 121 -4.31 5.16 -6.96
C ASN A 121 -3.99 4.76 -5.50
N PRO A 122 -4.96 4.37 -4.64
CA PRO A 122 -4.65 3.89 -3.29
C PRO A 122 -3.76 2.64 -3.28
N ALA A 123 -3.97 1.71 -4.22
CA ALA A 123 -3.17 0.51 -4.32
C ALA A 123 -1.75 0.79 -4.83
N ILE A 124 -1.58 1.77 -5.72
CA ILE A 124 -0.25 2.23 -6.16
C ILE A 124 0.53 2.80 -4.97
N GLN A 125 -0.12 3.61 -4.15
CA GLN A 125 0.51 4.19 -2.97
C GLN A 125 0.91 3.11 -1.95
N GLU A 126 0.01 2.18 -1.65
CA GLU A 126 0.29 1.06 -0.74
C GLU A 126 1.46 0.21 -1.25
N LEU A 127 1.47 -0.11 -2.55
CA LEU A 127 2.53 -0.89 -3.17
C LEU A 127 3.88 -0.16 -3.12
N TYR A 128 3.88 1.14 -3.36
CA TYR A 128 5.08 1.98 -3.23
C TYR A 128 5.62 1.94 -1.80
N GLU A 129 4.77 2.18 -0.81
CA GLU A 129 5.16 2.17 0.61
C GLU A 129 5.66 0.79 1.06
N GLU A 130 5.00 -0.29 0.64
CA GLU A 130 5.40 -1.63 1.04
C GLU A 130 6.70 -2.07 0.36
N ILE A 131 6.86 -1.82 -0.95
CA ILE A 131 8.02 -2.30 -1.70
C ILE A 131 9.21 -1.35 -1.56
N MET A 132 9.03 -0.07 -1.88
CA MET A 132 10.12 0.89 -1.96
C MET A 132 10.57 1.33 -0.57
N VAL A 133 9.63 1.63 0.32
CA VAL A 133 9.96 2.22 1.63
C VAL A 133 10.29 1.14 2.66
N ARG A 134 9.49 0.07 2.75
CA ARG A 134 9.69 -0.98 3.76
C ARG A 134 10.56 -2.13 3.28
N TYR A 135 10.28 -2.69 2.11
CA TYR A 135 10.87 -3.95 1.71
C TYR A 135 12.32 -3.84 1.23
N LEU A 136 12.60 -2.97 0.26
CA LEU A 136 13.93 -2.89 -0.37
C LEU A 136 15.05 -2.53 0.63
N PRO A 137 14.92 -1.49 1.47
CA PRO A 137 15.97 -1.14 2.43
C PRO A 137 16.14 -2.22 3.51
N ALA A 138 15.06 -2.90 3.91
CA ALA A 138 15.13 -3.97 4.90
C ALA A 138 15.79 -5.24 4.33
N ARG A 139 15.47 -5.64 3.09
CA ARG A 139 16.01 -6.86 2.48
C ARG A 139 17.43 -6.67 1.93
N TYR A 140 17.70 -5.53 1.31
CA TYR A 140 18.92 -5.24 0.56
C TYR A 140 19.64 -3.98 1.09
N PRO A 141 20.06 -3.95 2.37
CA PRO A 141 20.62 -2.76 3.00
C PRO A 141 21.94 -2.28 2.37
N THR A 142 22.65 -3.16 1.65
CA THR A 142 23.88 -2.81 0.91
C THR A 142 23.61 -2.10 -0.41
N MET A 143 22.40 -2.20 -0.96
CA MET A 143 22.00 -1.58 -2.21
C MET A 143 21.11 -0.36 -1.99
N PHE A 144 20.18 -0.42 -1.03
CA PHE A 144 19.22 0.63 -0.76
C PHE A 144 19.45 1.20 0.64
N GLN A 145 19.91 2.45 0.70
CA GLN A 145 20.23 3.11 1.96
C GLN A 145 19.31 4.31 2.16
N ALA A 146 18.61 4.31 3.30
CA ALA A 146 17.87 5.49 3.74
C ALA A 146 18.85 6.63 4.07
N ARG A 147 18.66 7.80 3.47
CA ARG A 147 19.41 9.04 3.70
C ARG A 147 18.43 10.18 3.85
N GLY A 148 18.21 10.61 5.10
CA GLY A 148 17.25 11.67 5.41
C GLY A 148 15.83 11.24 5.06
N ASP A 149 15.21 11.96 4.12
CA ASP A 149 13.84 11.77 3.63
C ASP A 149 13.76 10.96 2.32
N ALA A 150 14.87 10.39 1.86
CA ALA A 150 14.94 9.59 0.65
C ALA A 150 15.69 8.27 0.87
N VAL A 151 15.54 7.34 -0.07
CA VAL A 151 16.38 6.16 -0.19
C VAL A 151 17.25 6.30 -1.43
N GLU A 152 18.53 6.03 -1.26
CA GLU A 152 19.51 5.98 -2.35
C GLU A 152 19.71 4.54 -2.80
N ASN A 153 19.58 4.31 -4.10
CA ASN A 153 19.98 3.07 -4.75
C ASN A 153 21.44 3.19 -5.19
N LEU A 154 22.34 2.56 -4.44
CA LEU A 154 23.77 2.61 -4.68
C LEU A 154 24.20 1.89 -5.97
N ALA A 155 23.35 1.05 -6.55
CA ALA A 155 23.65 0.36 -7.79
C ALA A 155 23.44 1.25 -9.03
N THR A 156 22.39 2.08 -9.01
CA THR A 156 22.03 2.98 -10.13
C THR A 156 22.47 4.43 -9.88
N GLY A 157 22.72 4.81 -8.63
CA GLY A 157 22.95 6.21 -8.21
C GLY A 157 21.68 7.06 -8.16
N THR A 158 20.51 6.45 -8.32
CA THR A 158 19.22 7.16 -8.25
C THR A 158 18.70 7.23 -6.82
N THR A 159 17.85 8.21 -6.55
CA THR A 159 17.18 8.38 -5.25
C THR A 159 15.68 8.44 -5.44
N TYR A 160 14.95 7.99 -4.42
CA TYR A 160 13.49 8.10 -4.38
C TYR A 160 13.00 8.53 -2.98
N PRO A 161 11.89 9.27 -2.87
CA PRO A 161 11.42 9.76 -1.58
C PRO A 161 10.86 8.65 -0.67
N LEU A 162 11.06 8.78 0.64
CA LEU A 162 10.42 7.93 1.65
C LEU A 162 8.96 8.32 1.88
N ALA A 163 8.64 9.60 1.71
CA ALA A 163 7.29 10.12 1.89
C ALA A 163 6.52 10.13 0.56
N THR A 164 5.29 9.61 0.59
CA THR A 164 4.35 9.66 -0.54
C THR A 164 3.66 11.01 -0.67
N THR A 165 3.73 11.85 0.37
CA THR A 165 3.15 13.20 0.38
C THR A 165 3.80 14.09 -0.67
N GLY A 166 3.02 14.60 -1.62
CA GLY A 166 3.50 15.47 -2.70
C GLY A 166 3.93 14.73 -3.96
N LEU A 167 3.92 13.40 -3.95
CA LEU A 167 4.13 12.59 -5.16
C LEU A 167 2.81 12.32 -5.87
N THR A 168 2.85 12.38 -7.19
CA THR A 168 1.77 11.83 -8.01
C THR A 168 1.88 10.31 -8.08
N HIS A 169 0.76 9.61 -8.20
CA HIS A 169 0.75 8.16 -8.37
C HIS A 169 1.55 7.69 -9.60
N ALA A 170 1.60 8.51 -10.66
CA ALA A 170 2.42 8.24 -11.83
C ALA A 170 3.92 8.27 -11.48
N GLN A 171 4.38 9.26 -10.71
CA GLN A 171 5.77 9.33 -10.24
C GLN A 171 6.14 8.12 -9.36
N MET A 172 5.22 7.65 -8.50
CA MET A 172 5.45 6.44 -7.70
C MET A 172 5.72 5.22 -8.58
N LEU A 173 4.93 5.03 -9.65
CA LEU A 173 5.14 3.97 -10.63
C LEU A 173 6.46 4.14 -11.38
N VAL A 174 6.84 5.36 -11.76
CA VAL A 174 8.13 5.65 -12.40
C VAL A 174 9.28 5.24 -11.48
N TYR A 175 9.30 5.70 -10.23
CA TYR A 175 10.33 5.33 -9.27
C TYR A 175 10.41 3.81 -9.04
N MET A 176 9.26 3.12 -8.99
CA MET A 176 9.25 1.66 -8.93
C MET A 176 9.87 1.04 -10.19
N GLY A 177 9.53 1.53 -11.36
CA GLY A 177 10.09 1.06 -12.64
C GLY A 177 11.61 1.24 -12.75
N GLU A 178 12.15 2.30 -12.14
CA GLU A 178 13.58 2.62 -12.11
C GLU A 178 14.38 1.78 -11.10
N ASN A 179 13.73 1.17 -10.11
CA ASN A 179 14.41 0.52 -8.98
C ASN A 179 14.06 -0.96 -8.81
N VAL A 180 12.86 -1.38 -9.20
CA VAL A 180 12.35 -2.75 -9.00
C VAL A 180 12.32 -3.49 -10.32
N GLU A 181 12.96 -4.66 -10.35
CA GLU A 181 13.12 -5.45 -11.57
C GLU A 181 11.84 -6.24 -11.97
N VAL A 182 10.91 -6.47 -11.04
CA VAL A 182 9.74 -7.33 -11.28
C VAL A 182 8.73 -6.63 -12.19
N SER A 183 8.32 -7.28 -13.29
CA SER A 183 7.12 -6.91 -14.03
C SER A 183 5.91 -7.17 -13.13
N LEU A 184 5.36 -6.09 -12.55
CA LEU A 184 4.10 -6.08 -11.82
C LEU A 184 2.94 -5.85 -12.79
#